data_AF-A0A822XGU0-F1
#
_entry.id   AF-A0A822XGU0-F1
#
_cell.length_a   1.000
_cell.length_b   1.000
_cell.length_c   1.000
_cell.angle_alpha   90.00
_cell.angle_beta   90.00
_cell.angle_gamma   90.00
#
_symmetry.space_group_name_H-M   'P 1'
#
loop_
_entity.id
_entity.type
_entity.pdbx_description
1 polymer ?
#
loop_
_entity_poly.entity_id
_entity_poly.type
_entity_poly.pdbx_seq_one_letter_code
_entity_poly.pdbx_strand_id
1 'polypeptide(L)'
;MDAAFWDLNISSPQTLDGSARHVPGEPLPLEGARASRALRAQQLSLLGSGFPLGIIPSYSPTSQKELGSFSIQSLLLKPAFSNAWLGIIGQFRPKKLLSSIKAEFTVDDVLDLPAFKDVAKHFLDKSLYALGLCAQISLTPASSLLLMKESHGERKGHRNKAMLFNKLPHHDVTVEAAWPELFIDQNGRYWSVPESISLDLSSLVSESGFRYRFGVHKSSGLPQAFNATSGEPPLALMPGLCATAAFSYEKSRDIWRQKETKKDVIIKTEKGEYWWPSYDVRLREPHAAISGIIGNIASIYFFLKLFCQVILVLFQFFS
;
A
#
# COMPACT_ATOMS: atom_id res chain seq x y z
N MET A 1 -9.01 5.94 11.36
CA MET A 1 -9.50 4.57 11.10
C MET A 1 -8.33 3.62 11.03
N ASP A 2 -8.24 2.74 12.01
CA ASP A 2 -7.12 1.81 12.14
C ASP A 2 -7.20 0.71 11.09
N ALA A 3 -6.06 0.38 10.52
CA ALA A 3 -5.94 -0.71 9.55
C ALA A 3 -6.24 -2.08 10.17
N ALA A 4 -6.22 -2.18 11.51
CA ALA A 4 -6.42 -3.41 12.27
C ALA A 4 -7.83 -3.98 12.12
N PHE A 5 -8.84 -3.13 11.87
CA PHE A 5 -10.23 -3.56 11.76
C PHE A 5 -10.65 -4.02 10.36
N TRP A 6 -9.79 -3.92 9.35
CA TRP A 6 -10.26 -3.95 7.96
C TRP A 6 -9.37 -4.73 6.98
N ASP A 7 -8.38 -5.49 7.42
CA ASP A 7 -7.39 -6.16 6.56
C ASP A 7 -6.85 -5.20 5.48
N LEU A 8 -6.55 -3.95 5.89
CA LEU A 8 -6.10 -2.93 4.95
C LEU A 8 -4.63 -3.14 4.60
N ASN A 9 -4.28 -2.83 3.35
CA ASN A 9 -2.89 -2.80 2.91
C ASN A 9 -2.07 -1.90 3.86
N ILE A 10 -0.88 -2.37 4.23
CA ILE A 10 0.10 -1.67 5.06
C ILE A 10 1.10 -0.97 4.14
N SER A 11 1.49 0.24 4.51
CA SER A 11 2.56 0.97 3.82
C SER A 11 3.86 0.20 3.99
N SER A 12 4.47 -0.23 2.88
CA SER A 12 5.73 -0.98 2.92
C SER A 12 6.73 -0.45 1.89
N PRO A 13 7.97 -0.16 2.30
CA PRO A 13 9.03 0.27 1.38
C PRO A 13 9.66 -0.90 0.59
N GLN A 14 9.24 -2.15 0.84
CA GLN A 14 9.80 -3.34 0.19
C GLN A 14 9.41 -3.50 -1.28
N THR A 15 8.36 -2.81 -1.70
CA THR A 15 7.72 -2.95 -3.00
C THR A 15 7.70 -1.58 -3.67
N LEU A 16 7.79 -1.55 -5.00
CA LEU A 16 7.66 -0.31 -5.74
C LEU A 16 6.24 0.27 -5.70
N ASP A 17 5.24 -0.54 -5.36
CA ASP A 17 3.88 -0.08 -5.04
C ASP A 17 3.78 0.64 -3.69
N GLY A 18 4.81 0.54 -2.84
CA GLY A 18 4.76 1.12 -1.50
C GLY A 18 3.75 0.44 -0.57
N SER A 19 3.24 -0.74 -0.92
CA SER A 19 2.22 -1.46 -0.16
C SER A 19 2.52 -2.96 -0.01
N ALA A 20 2.08 -3.51 1.12
CA ALA A 20 2.05 -4.94 1.41
C ALA A 20 0.70 -5.29 2.05
N ARG A 21 0.22 -6.52 1.83
CA ARG A 21 -0.98 -7.00 2.51
C ARG A 21 -0.66 -7.41 3.93
N HIS A 22 -1.61 -7.24 4.82
CA HIS A 22 -1.52 -7.80 6.16
C HIS A 22 -2.00 -9.26 6.15
N VAL A 23 -1.47 -10.11 7.03
CA VAL A 23 -1.88 -11.51 7.16
C VAL A 23 -3.30 -11.56 7.75
N PRO A 24 -4.31 -12.08 7.02
CA PRO A 24 -5.68 -12.08 7.50
C PRO A 24 -5.81 -12.76 8.87
N GLY A 25 -6.53 -12.13 9.80
CA GLY A 25 -6.84 -12.68 11.13
C GLY A 25 -5.74 -12.53 12.18
N GLU A 26 -4.61 -11.91 11.84
CA GLU A 26 -3.62 -11.48 12.84
C GLU A 26 -3.87 -10.01 13.25
N PRO A 27 -3.38 -9.55 14.41
CA PRO A 27 -3.31 -8.12 14.67
C PRO A 27 -2.26 -7.46 13.76
N LEU A 28 -2.40 -6.15 13.52
CA LEU A 28 -1.36 -5.38 12.82
C LEU A 28 -0.02 -5.42 13.57
N PRO A 29 1.11 -5.37 12.85
CA PRO A 29 2.38 -5.08 13.48
C PRO A 29 2.34 -3.69 14.12
N LEU A 30 2.94 -3.55 15.31
CA LEU A 30 2.98 -2.30 16.09
C LEU A 30 3.55 -1.11 15.31
N GLU A 31 4.43 -1.35 14.35
CA GLU A 31 5.08 -0.34 13.51
C GLU A 31 4.40 -0.17 12.12
N GLY A 32 3.30 -0.87 11.87
CA GLY A 32 2.60 -0.87 10.59
C GLY A 32 1.65 0.32 10.42
N ALA A 33 2.00 1.26 9.55
CA ALA A 33 1.06 2.30 9.12
C ALA A 33 0.19 1.82 7.96
N ARG A 34 -1.09 2.22 7.95
CA ARG A 34 -2.00 1.99 6.82
C ARG A 34 -1.40 2.54 5.52
N ALA A 35 -1.46 1.77 4.44
CA ALA A 35 -1.09 2.24 3.12
C ALA A 35 -1.98 3.41 2.68
N SER A 36 -1.38 4.41 2.04
CA SER A 36 -2.13 5.50 1.44
C SER A 36 -3.06 4.97 0.35
N ARG A 37 -4.24 5.60 0.21
CA ARG A 37 -5.16 5.32 -0.89
C ARG A 37 -4.66 5.87 -2.24
N ALA A 38 -3.71 6.81 -2.22
CA ALA A 38 -3.10 7.34 -3.42
C ALA A 38 -2.05 6.35 -3.95
N LEU A 39 -2.04 6.13 -5.27
CA LEU A 39 -1.07 5.24 -5.92
C LEU A 39 0.36 5.73 -5.69
N ARG A 40 1.33 4.82 -5.58
CA ARG A 40 2.72 5.21 -5.31
C ARG A 40 3.29 6.15 -6.36
N ALA A 41 3.02 5.93 -7.65
CA ALA A 41 3.48 6.86 -8.68
C ALA A 41 2.78 8.24 -8.60
N GLN A 42 1.58 8.35 -8.04
CA GLN A 42 0.95 9.65 -7.74
C GLN A 42 1.62 10.32 -6.53
N GLN A 43 1.93 9.55 -5.48
CA GLN A 43 2.69 10.05 -4.32
C GLN A 43 4.08 10.57 -4.75
N LEU A 44 4.81 9.80 -5.57
CA LEU A 44 6.12 10.20 -6.08
C LEU A 44 6.02 11.41 -7.01
N SER A 45 4.93 11.55 -7.79
CA SER A 45 4.69 12.75 -8.57
C SER A 45 4.49 14.00 -7.71
N LEU A 46 3.82 13.87 -6.55
CA LEU A 46 3.58 14.99 -5.65
C LEU A 46 4.84 15.33 -4.83
N LEU A 47 5.53 14.32 -4.31
CA LEU A 47 6.76 14.51 -3.55
C LEU A 47 7.91 14.98 -4.45
N GLY A 48 7.93 14.54 -5.71
CA GLY A 48 8.97 14.88 -6.66
C GLY A 48 9.08 16.38 -6.96
N SER A 49 8.01 17.16 -6.78
CA SER A 49 8.09 18.62 -6.90
C SER A 49 8.77 19.30 -5.71
N GLY A 50 8.84 18.62 -4.56
CA GLY A 50 9.48 19.14 -3.33
C GLY A 50 10.94 18.71 -3.16
N PHE A 51 11.39 17.66 -3.85
CA PHE A 51 12.77 17.17 -3.77
C PHE A 51 13.58 17.57 -5.01
N PRO A 52 14.87 17.93 -4.85
CA PRO A 52 15.72 18.22 -5.99
C PRO A 52 15.79 17.01 -6.93
N LEU A 53 15.65 17.25 -8.23
CA LEU A 53 15.67 16.23 -9.29
C LEU A 53 14.58 15.15 -9.17
N GLY A 54 13.55 15.35 -8.33
CA GLY A 54 12.50 14.34 -8.12
C GLY A 54 13.01 13.05 -7.47
N ILE A 55 14.09 13.14 -6.70
CA ILE A 55 14.79 12.03 -6.06
C ILE A 55 14.30 11.93 -4.61
N ILE A 56 13.60 10.83 -4.30
CA ILE A 56 12.96 10.64 -2.99
C ILE A 56 13.71 9.54 -2.23
N PRO A 57 14.31 9.84 -1.07
CA PRO A 57 14.95 8.83 -0.24
C PRO A 57 13.91 7.87 0.33
N SER A 58 14.24 6.59 0.38
CA SER A 58 13.40 5.54 0.93
C SER A 58 14.25 4.50 1.67
N TYR A 59 13.78 4.08 2.84
CA TYR A 59 14.47 3.13 3.69
C TYR A 59 13.67 1.83 3.74
N SER A 60 14.28 0.73 3.33
CA SER A 60 13.68 -0.61 3.36
C SER A 60 14.62 -1.57 4.09
N PRO A 61 14.17 -2.32 5.10
CA PRO A 61 15.02 -3.31 5.77
C PRO A 61 15.36 -4.44 4.79
N THR A 62 16.65 -4.66 4.50
CA THR A 62 17.09 -5.72 3.59
C THR A 62 17.81 -6.82 4.36
N SER A 63 17.50 -8.08 4.03
CA SER A 63 18.19 -9.24 4.61
C SER A 63 19.64 -9.36 4.11
N GLN A 64 19.92 -8.88 2.90
CA GLN A 64 21.25 -8.90 2.30
C GLN A 64 22.06 -7.65 2.69
N LYS A 65 23.11 -7.86 3.50
CA LYS A 65 23.98 -6.79 4.03
C LYS A 65 24.60 -5.90 2.95
N GLU A 66 24.87 -6.47 1.77
CA GLU A 66 25.53 -5.80 0.64
C GLU A 66 24.65 -4.72 -0.01
N LEU A 67 23.34 -4.95 -0.10
CA LEU A 67 22.44 -3.99 -0.75
C LEU A 67 22.14 -2.77 0.10
N GLY A 68 22.23 -2.93 1.42
CA GLY A 68 21.86 -1.89 2.36
C GLY A 68 20.37 -1.61 2.39
N SER A 69 19.98 -0.80 3.35
CA SER A 69 18.59 -0.44 3.59
C SER A 69 18.18 0.89 2.94
N PHE A 70 19.16 1.68 2.50
CA PHE A 70 18.91 2.97 1.86
C PHE A 70 18.77 2.82 0.35
N SER A 71 17.70 3.41 -0.19
CA SER A 71 17.43 3.43 -1.62
C SER A 71 16.76 4.72 -2.04
N ILE A 72 16.93 5.07 -3.31
CA ILE A 72 16.44 6.30 -3.90
C ILE A 72 15.36 5.93 -4.89
N GLN A 73 14.19 6.55 -4.81
CA GLN A 73 13.08 6.35 -5.73
C GLN A 73 12.82 7.61 -6.54
N SER A 74 12.46 7.45 -7.81
CA SER A 74 12.04 8.57 -8.67
C SER A 74 10.97 8.11 -9.65
N LEU A 75 10.11 9.04 -10.06
CA LEU A 75 9.17 8.84 -11.14
C LEU A 75 9.83 9.27 -12.45
N LEU A 76 10.23 8.31 -13.27
CA LEU A 76 11.00 8.54 -14.50
C LEU A 76 10.13 9.09 -15.63
N LEU A 77 8.91 8.55 -15.77
CA LEU A 77 7.98 8.93 -16.83
C LEU A 77 6.55 8.94 -16.30
N LYS A 78 5.76 9.91 -16.78
CA LYS A 78 4.36 10.11 -16.40
C LYS A 78 3.47 10.56 -17.58
N PRO A 79 3.40 9.82 -18.70
CA PRO A 79 2.46 10.16 -19.76
C PRO A 79 1.00 10.00 -19.28
N ALA A 80 0.19 11.00 -19.57
CA ALA A 80 -1.25 11.00 -19.31
C ALA A 80 -2.01 11.04 -20.65
N PHE A 81 -2.96 10.13 -20.79
CA PHE A 81 -3.88 10.04 -21.93
C PHE A 81 -5.30 10.41 -21.46
N SER A 82 -6.26 10.50 -22.38
CA SER A 82 -7.63 10.94 -22.09
C SER A 82 -8.36 10.05 -21.06
N ASN A 83 -8.13 8.74 -21.09
CA ASN A 83 -8.76 7.75 -20.22
C ASN A 83 -7.75 6.85 -19.48
N ALA A 84 -6.45 7.08 -19.67
CA ALA A 84 -5.41 6.23 -19.11
C ALA A 84 -4.23 7.06 -18.63
N TRP A 85 -3.56 6.55 -17.61
CA TRP A 85 -2.36 7.14 -17.06
C TRP A 85 -1.30 6.06 -16.90
N LEU A 86 -0.06 6.37 -17.29
CA LEU A 86 1.07 5.46 -17.17
C LEU A 86 2.19 6.15 -16.38
N GLY A 87 2.76 5.43 -15.43
CA GLY A 87 3.87 5.86 -14.60
C GLY A 87 4.98 4.82 -14.61
N ILE A 88 6.23 5.26 -14.76
CA ILE A 88 7.41 4.42 -14.58
C ILE A 88 8.17 4.89 -13.35
N ILE A 89 8.26 4.02 -12.35
CA ILE A 89 8.99 4.23 -11.11
C ILE A 89 10.36 3.55 -11.25
N GLY A 90 11.42 4.30 -10.98
CA GLY A 90 12.78 3.78 -10.84
C GLY A 90 13.21 3.80 -9.38
N GLN A 91 13.92 2.77 -8.95
CA GLN A 91 14.62 2.73 -7.66
C GLN A 91 16.08 2.41 -7.89
N PHE A 92 16.96 3.11 -7.16
CA PHE A 92 18.40 2.96 -7.21
C PHE A 92 18.96 2.72 -5.80
N ARG A 93 19.91 1.79 -5.66
CA ARG A 93 20.56 1.44 -4.39
C ARG A 93 22.02 1.88 -4.37
N PRO A 94 22.34 3.05 -3.79
CA PRO A 94 23.70 3.62 -3.87
C PRO A 94 24.72 2.86 -3.02
N LYS A 95 24.31 2.22 -1.91
CA LYS A 95 25.25 1.50 -1.03
C LYS A 95 25.99 0.39 -1.79
N LYS A 96 25.25 -0.36 -2.62
CA LYS A 96 25.82 -1.46 -3.42
C LYS A 96 26.84 -0.96 -4.43
N LEU A 97 26.54 0.15 -5.10
CA LEU A 97 27.48 0.82 -6.02
C LEU A 97 28.74 1.28 -5.27
N LEU A 98 28.58 1.94 -4.12
CA LEU A 98 29.72 2.41 -3.33
C LEU A 98 30.57 1.23 -2.82
N SER A 99 29.96 0.10 -2.45
CA SER A 99 30.70 -1.09 -2.04
C SER A 99 31.42 -1.77 -3.19
N SER A 100 30.83 -1.83 -4.40
CA SER A 100 31.49 -2.45 -5.56
C SER A 100 32.69 -1.63 -6.02
N ILE A 101 32.53 -0.31 -6.07
CA ILE A 101 33.62 0.62 -6.39
C ILE A 101 34.74 0.53 -5.36
N LYS A 102 34.41 0.52 -4.05
CA LYS A 102 35.41 0.38 -2.98
C LYS A 102 36.19 -0.93 -3.07
N ALA A 103 35.51 -2.05 -3.37
CA ALA A 103 36.16 -3.34 -3.49
C ALA A 103 37.18 -3.39 -4.63
N GLU A 104 36.92 -2.65 -5.72
CA GLU A 104 37.85 -2.54 -6.86
C GLU A 104 39.06 -1.67 -6.53
N PHE A 105 38.87 -0.52 -5.87
CA PHE A 105 39.97 0.34 -5.43
C PHE A 105 40.86 -0.27 -4.35
N THR A 106 40.37 -1.25 -3.57
CA THR A 106 41.21 -1.99 -2.62
C THR A 106 42.10 -3.05 -3.26
N VAL A 107 41.85 -3.40 -4.53
CA VAL A 107 42.60 -4.44 -5.25
C VAL A 107 43.67 -3.81 -6.16
N ASP A 108 43.42 -2.62 -6.72
CA ASP A 108 44.33 -1.97 -7.67
C ASP A 108 44.93 -0.67 -7.11
N ASP A 109 46.07 -0.79 -6.42
CA ASP A 109 46.95 0.33 -6.02
C ASP A 109 47.74 0.95 -7.21
N VAL A 110 47.39 0.62 -8.46
CA VAL A 110 48.06 1.13 -9.68
C VAL A 110 47.04 1.86 -10.55
N LEU A 111 46.89 3.16 -10.30
CA LEU A 111 46.03 4.08 -11.05
C LEU A 111 46.59 4.34 -12.45
N ASP A 112 46.29 3.45 -13.39
CA ASP A 112 46.35 3.75 -14.82
C ASP A 112 44.93 3.83 -15.41
N LEU A 113 44.81 4.47 -16.58
CA LEU A 113 43.57 4.88 -17.25
C LEU A 113 42.48 3.82 -17.64
N PRO A 114 42.55 2.50 -17.37
CA PRO A 114 41.37 1.60 -17.44
C PRO A 114 40.20 1.90 -16.49
N ALA A 115 40.41 2.62 -15.39
CA ALA A 115 39.43 2.77 -14.30
C ALA A 115 38.03 3.29 -14.71
N PHE A 116 37.91 4.14 -15.74
CA PHE A 116 36.60 4.69 -16.11
C PHE A 116 35.68 3.66 -16.78
N LYS A 117 36.24 2.74 -17.58
CA LYS A 117 35.47 1.69 -18.24
C LYS A 117 34.93 0.68 -17.23
N ASP A 118 35.72 0.42 -16.19
CA ASP A 118 35.37 -0.50 -15.11
C ASP A 118 34.34 0.13 -14.16
N VAL A 119 34.49 1.43 -13.83
CA VAL A 119 33.44 2.19 -13.10
C VAL A 119 32.11 2.22 -13.88
N ALA A 120 32.14 2.46 -15.20
CA ALA A 120 30.93 2.46 -16.02
C ALA A 120 30.23 1.09 -16.03
N LYS A 121 31.00 -0.01 -15.96
CA LYS A 121 30.45 -1.37 -15.84
C LYS A 121 29.69 -1.56 -14.53
N HIS A 122 30.17 -0.99 -13.42
CA HIS A 122 29.44 -1.03 -12.14
C HIS A 122 28.12 -0.28 -12.21
N PHE A 123 28.07 0.88 -12.87
CA PHE A 123 26.81 1.62 -13.09
C PHE A 123 25.82 0.88 -14.00
N LEU A 124 26.29 -0.04 -14.85
CA LEU A 124 25.43 -0.87 -15.70
C LEU A 124 24.97 -2.16 -15.02
N ASP A 125 25.36 -2.40 -13.77
CA ASP A 125 24.89 -3.58 -13.04
C ASP A 125 23.38 -3.47 -12.79
N LYS A 126 22.63 -4.36 -13.45
CA LYS A 126 21.18 -4.47 -13.32
C LYS A 126 20.75 -4.60 -11.86
N SER A 127 21.57 -5.22 -11.01
CA SER A 127 21.24 -5.48 -9.61
C SER A 127 21.09 -4.21 -8.75
N LEU A 128 21.57 -3.05 -9.23
CA LEU A 128 21.43 -1.75 -8.57
C LEU A 128 20.04 -1.13 -8.73
N TYR A 129 19.29 -1.58 -9.74
CA TYR A 129 18.06 -0.93 -10.18
C TYR A 129 16.83 -1.81 -9.94
N ALA A 130 15.74 -1.16 -9.56
CA ALA A 130 14.39 -1.71 -9.65
C ALA A 130 13.53 -0.82 -10.54
N LEU A 131 12.68 -1.43 -11.36
CA LEU A 131 11.79 -0.74 -12.28
C LEU A 131 10.35 -1.21 -12.07
N GLY A 132 9.44 -0.25 -11.93
CA GLY A 132 8.02 -0.47 -11.72
C GLY A 132 7.22 0.25 -12.79
N LEU A 133 6.41 -0.47 -13.54
CA LEU A 133 5.44 0.08 -14.47
C LEU A 133 4.06 0.07 -13.81
N CYS A 134 3.38 1.20 -13.84
CA CYS A 134 2.05 1.39 -13.28
C CYS A 134 1.15 2.00 -14.35
N ALA A 135 0.09 1.31 -14.75
CA ALA A 135 -0.88 1.78 -15.72
C ALA A 135 -2.27 1.79 -15.06
N GLN A 136 -2.94 2.93 -15.07
CA GLN A 136 -4.32 3.08 -14.61
C GLN A 136 -5.19 3.43 -15.81
N ILE A 137 -6.24 2.65 -16.06
CA ILE A 137 -7.17 2.80 -17.18
C ILE A 137 -8.57 2.99 -16.59
N SER A 138 -9.20 4.12 -16.89
CA SER A 138 -10.59 4.38 -16.52
C SER A 138 -11.49 3.76 -17.59
N LEU A 139 -12.20 2.69 -17.24
CA LEU A 139 -13.12 2.00 -18.14
C LEU A 139 -14.45 2.74 -18.24
N THR A 140 -14.96 3.22 -17.11
CA THR A 140 -16.16 4.04 -16.99
C THR A 140 -15.91 5.11 -15.92
N PRO A 141 -16.78 6.13 -15.76
CA PRO A 141 -16.63 7.10 -14.67
C PRO A 141 -16.65 6.47 -13.25
N ALA A 142 -17.24 5.28 -13.13
CA ALA A 142 -17.35 4.54 -11.87
C ALA A 142 -16.29 3.43 -11.72
N SER A 143 -15.70 2.94 -12.81
CA SER A 143 -14.80 1.78 -12.80
C SER A 143 -13.41 2.08 -13.38
N SER A 144 -12.36 1.71 -12.65
CA SER A 144 -10.96 1.84 -13.07
C SER A 144 -10.19 0.54 -12.91
N LEU A 145 -9.35 0.22 -13.89
CA LEU A 145 -8.42 -0.89 -13.87
C LEU A 145 -7.00 -0.35 -13.62
N LEU A 146 -6.31 -0.92 -12.66
CA LEU A 146 -4.91 -0.64 -12.35
C LEU A 146 -4.10 -1.89 -12.67
N LEU A 147 -3.06 -1.74 -13.47
CA LEU A 147 -2.10 -2.78 -13.80
C LEU A 147 -0.72 -2.32 -13.35
N MET A 148 -0.02 -3.20 -12.68
CA MET A 148 1.31 -2.92 -12.17
C MET A 148 2.23 -4.09 -12.45
N LYS A 149 3.45 -3.77 -12.82
CA LYS A 149 4.52 -4.72 -13.05
C LYS A 149 5.81 -4.18 -12.46
N GLU A 150 6.35 -4.89 -11.50
CA GLU A 150 7.59 -4.58 -10.81
C GLU A 150 8.66 -5.62 -11.15
N SER A 151 9.87 -5.15 -11.42
CA SER A 151 11.04 -5.99 -11.66
C SER A 151 12.20 -5.44 -10.84
N HIS A 152 12.76 -6.27 -9.98
CA HIS A 152 13.93 -5.93 -9.18
C HIS A 152 15.16 -6.62 -9.76
N GLY A 153 16.23 -5.88 -10.06
CA GLY A 153 17.38 -6.45 -10.78
C GLY A 153 18.18 -7.51 -10.01
N GLU A 154 18.13 -7.46 -8.68
CA GLU A 154 18.76 -8.44 -7.79
C GLU A 154 18.03 -9.79 -7.78
N ARG A 155 16.70 -9.78 -7.99
CA ARG A 155 15.85 -10.95 -7.79
C ARG A 155 15.43 -11.53 -9.13
N LYS A 156 15.43 -12.86 -9.21
CA LYS A 156 14.85 -13.57 -10.35
C LYS A 156 13.33 -13.53 -10.24
N GLY A 157 12.68 -12.84 -11.17
CA GLY A 157 11.22 -12.79 -11.27
C GLY A 157 10.71 -11.38 -11.48
N HIS A 158 9.41 -11.30 -11.69
CA HIS A 158 8.67 -10.05 -11.76
C HIS A 158 7.42 -10.18 -10.88
N ARG A 159 6.97 -9.07 -10.32
CA ARG A 159 5.73 -9.00 -9.57
C ARG A 159 4.69 -8.26 -10.39
N ASN A 160 3.59 -8.93 -10.64
CA ASN A 160 2.44 -8.36 -11.32
C ASN A 160 1.32 -8.17 -10.31
N LYS A 161 0.63 -7.04 -10.40
CA LYS A 161 -0.59 -6.76 -9.62
C LYS A 161 -1.61 -6.11 -10.55
N ALA A 162 -2.83 -6.63 -10.52
CA ALA A 162 -3.98 -6.11 -11.23
C ALA A 162 -5.07 -5.79 -10.22
N MET A 163 -5.68 -4.62 -10.31
CA MET A 163 -6.77 -4.21 -9.43
C MET A 163 -7.89 -3.60 -10.28
N LEU A 164 -9.10 -4.16 -10.17
CA LEU A 164 -10.31 -3.58 -10.70
C LEU A 164 -11.07 -2.92 -9.55
N PHE A 165 -11.31 -1.62 -9.69
CA PHE A 165 -12.05 -0.82 -8.73
C PHE A 165 -13.35 -0.37 -9.36
N ASN A 166 -14.49 -0.57 -8.69
CA ASN A 166 -15.80 -0.17 -9.16
C ASN A 166 -16.61 0.51 -8.05
N LYS A 167 -17.04 1.75 -8.31
CA LYS A 167 -17.88 2.55 -7.39
C LYS A 167 -19.35 2.24 -7.63
N LEU A 168 -20.05 1.79 -6.60
CA LEU A 168 -21.50 1.67 -6.55
C LEU A 168 -22.06 2.81 -5.67
N PRO A 169 -23.38 3.10 -5.72
CA PRO A 169 -23.97 4.24 -5.00
C PRO A 169 -23.71 4.26 -3.49
N HIS A 170 -23.64 3.08 -2.86
CA HIS A 170 -23.45 2.93 -1.41
C HIS A 170 -22.26 2.04 -1.04
N HIS A 171 -21.55 1.51 -2.04
CA HIS A 171 -20.51 0.50 -1.85
C HIS A 171 -19.36 0.70 -2.83
N ASP A 172 -18.16 0.34 -2.42
CA ASP A 172 -17.01 0.21 -3.30
C ASP A 172 -16.66 -1.27 -3.42
N VAL A 173 -16.56 -1.76 -4.65
CA VAL A 173 -16.11 -3.13 -4.98
C VAL A 173 -14.69 -3.07 -5.49
N THR A 174 -13.82 -3.87 -4.91
CA THR A 174 -12.41 -3.98 -5.31
C THR A 174 -12.04 -5.44 -5.55
N VAL A 175 -11.58 -5.74 -6.76
CA VAL A 175 -11.02 -7.04 -7.10
C VAL A 175 -9.53 -6.85 -7.31
N GLU A 176 -8.71 -7.54 -6.55
CA GLU A 176 -7.25 -7.46 -6.62
C GLU A 176 -6.65 -8.83 -6.88
N ALA A 177 -5.77 -8.95 -7.86
CA ALA A 177 -5.03 -10.16 -8.15
C ALA A 177 -3.54 -9.84 -8.26
N ALA A 178 -2.70 -10.62 -7.61
CA ALA A 178 -1.26 -10.37 -7.56
C ALA A 178 -0.41 -11.65 -7.52
N TRP A 179 0.72 -11.58 -8.21
CA TRP A 179 1.61 -12.72 -8.47
C TRP A 179 3.08 -12.25 -8.62
N PRO A 180 3.98 -12.56 -7.66
CA PRO A 180 3.69 -12.93 -6.27
C PRO A 180 3.27 -11.72 -5.43
N GLU A 181 2.41 -11.94 -4.42
CA GLU A 181 1.96 -10.89 -3.49
C GLU A 181 2.77 -10.93 -2.19
N LEU A 182 3.02 -9.75 -1.61
CA LEU A 182 3.79 -9.61 -0.37
C LEU A 182 2.85 -9.39 0.81
N PHE A 183 2.98 -10.24 1.81
CA PHE A 183 2.27 -10.19 3.08
C PHE A 183 3.21 -9.79 4.23
N ILE A 184 2.67 -9.14 5.25
CA ILE A 184 3.35 -8.81 6.50
C ILE A 184 2.57 -9.35 7.70
N ASP A 185 3.29 -10.08 8.54
CA ASP A 185 2.85 -10.72 9.79
C ASP A 185 2.83 -9.70 10.95
N GLN A 186 2.10 -9.99 12.03
CA GLN A 186 2.15 -9.24 13.30
C GLN A 186 3.60 -8.95 13.77
N ASN A 187 4.53 -9.87 13.53
CA ASN A 187 5.93 -9.73 13.93
C ASN A 187 6.76 -8.85 12.96
N GLY A 188 6.13 -8.21 11.97
CA GLY A 188 6.81 -7.42 10.94
C GLY A 188 7.58 -8.26 9.93
N ARG A 189 7.35 -9.58 9.90
CA ARG A 189 8.00 -10.51 8.95
C ARG A 189 7.28 -10.48 7.62
N TYR A 190 8.05 -10.53 6.54
CA TYR A 190 7.54 -10.50 5.18
C TYR A 190 7.48 -11.89 4.56
N TRP A 191 6.33 -12.18 3.95
CA TRP A 191 6.02 -13.45 3.29
C TRP A 191 5.61 -13.21 1.84
N SER A 192 6.19 -13.95 0.90
CA SER A 192 5.84 -13.89 -0.51
C SER A 192 4.92 -15.05 -0.85
N VAL A 193 3.67 -14.74 -1.24
CA VAL A 193 2.69 -15.74 -1.68
C VAL A 193 2.68 -15.76 -3.21
N PRO A 194 2.86 -16.92 -3.86
CA PRO A 194 2.95 -17.02 -5.32
C PRO A 194 1.75 -16.45 -6.05
N GLU A 195 0.54 -16.74 -5.56
CA GLU A 195 -0.69 -16.25 -6.17
C GLU A 195 -1.70 -15.83 -5.10
N SER A 196 -2.24 -14.62 -5.24
CA SER A 196 -3.21 -14.05 -4.32
C SER A 196 -4.30 -13.34 -5.10
N ILE A 197 -5.56 -13.68 -4.84
CA ILE A 197 -6.73 -13.02 -5.42
C ILE A 197 -7.65 -12.61 -4.28
N SER A 198 -8.07 -11.35 -4.18
CA SER A 198 -9.16 -10.94 -3.31
C SER A 198 -10.28 -10.23 -4.04
N LEU A 199 -11.47 -10.39 -3.49
CA LEU A 199 -12.66 -9.64 -3.82
C LEU A 199 -13.18 -9.02 -2.53
N ASP A 200 -13.16 -7.69 -2.45
CA ASP A 200 -13.65 -6.97 -1.30
C ASP A 200 -14.79 -6.03 -1.67
N LEU A 201 -15.83 -6.03 -0.86
CA LEU A 201 -16.96 -5.13 -0.91
C LEU A 201 -16.93 -4.29 0.35
N SER A 202 -16.82 -2.98 0.23
CA SER A 202 -16.81 -2.06 1.38
C SER A 202 -17.97 -1.07 1.30
N SER A 203 -18.62 -0.77 2.43
CA SER A 203 -19.66 0.25 2.50
C SER A 203 -19.05 1.65 2.55
N LEU A 204 -19.73 2.62 1.93
CA LEU A 204 -19.40 4.04 2.11
C LEU A 204 -19.72 4.51 3.54
N VAL A 205 -19.17 5.67 3.92
CA VAL A 205 -19.41 6.27 5.24
C VAL A 205 -20.86 6.70 5.34
N SER A 206 -21.65 6.00 6.18
CA SER A 206 -23.01 6.38 6.52
C SER A 206 -23.01 7.54 7.51
N GLU A 207 -24.05 8.40 7.48
CA GLU A 207 -24.27 9.43 8.50
C GLU A 207 -24.40 8.86 9.92
N SER A 208 -24.84 7.61 10.03
CA SER A 208 -24.91 6.88 11.31
C SER A 208 -23.53 6.48 11.86
N GLY A 209 -22.48 6.54 11.02
CA GLY A 209 -21.14 6.05 11.34
C GLY A 209 -20.95 4.54 11.19
N PHE A 210 -22.00 3.80 10.80
CA PHE A 210 -21.91 2.37 10.53
C PHE A 210 -21.16 2.08 9.24
N ARG A 211 -20.21 1.14 9.30
CA ARG A 211 -19.46 0.64 8.15
C ARG A 211 -19.30 -0.87 8.22
N TYR A 212 -19.33 -1.53 7.08
CA TYR A 212 -19.05 -2.95 6.93
C TYR A 212 -18.21 -3.24 5.67
N ARG A 213 -17.51 -4.37 5.69
CA ARG A 213 -16.72 -4.88 4.57
C ARG A 213 -16.78 -6.38 4.58
N PHE A 214 -16.95 -6.95 3.41
CA PHE A 214 -16.88 -8.37 3.17
C PHE A 214 -15.78 -8.62 2.16
N GLY A 215 -14.83 -9.47 2.50
CA GLY A 215 -13.70 -9.86 1.68
C GLY A 215 -13.69 -11.37 1.47
N VAL A 216 -13.36 -11.79 0.26
CA VAL A 216 -13.01 -13.18 -0.03
C VAL A 216 -11.63 -13.18 -0.64
N HIS A 217 -10.71 -13.88 0.01
CA HIS A 217 -9.32 -14.01 -0.40
C HIS A 217 -9.00 -15.46 -0.73
N LYS A 218 -8.31 -15.67 -1.84
CA LYS A 218 -7.80 -16.96 -2.29
C LYS A 218 -6.28 -16.86 -2.36
N SER A 219 -5.61 -17.70 -1.60
CA SER A 219 -4.17 -17.91 -1.64
C SER A 219 -3.86 -19.22 -2.36
N SER A 220 -2.83 -19.21 -3.20
CA SER A 220 -2.35 -20.40 -3.90
C SER A 220 -0.82 -20.44 -3.90
N GLY A 221 -0.27 -21.65 -3.78
CA GLY A 221 1.16 -21.92 -3.66
C GLY A 221 1.70 -21.83 -2.23
N LEU A 222 2.92 -22.34 -2.03
CA LEU A 222 3.58 -22.33 -0.73
C LEU A 222 4.18 -20.94 -0.46
N PRO A 223 3.82 -20.27 0.66
CA PRO A 223 4.43 -18.99 1.03
C PRO A 223 5.94 -19.15 1.28
N GLN A 224 6.72 -18.21 0.75
CA GLN A 224 8.17 -18.15 0.92
C GLN A 224 8.55 -16.99 1.84
N ALA A 225 9.47 -17.22 2.76
CA ALA A 225 10.02 -16.15 3.59
C ALA A 225 10.79 -15.14 2.72
N PHE A 226 10.40 -13.87 2.77
CA PHE A 226 11.04 -12.82 1.98
C PHE A 226 12.25 -12.22 2.70
N ASN A 227 12.14 -12.00 4.01
CA ASN A 227 13.21 -11.48 4.88
C ASN A 227 13.36 -12.26 6.20
N ALA A 228 12.55 -13.30 6.45
CA ALA A 228 12.61 -14.03 7.71
C ALA A 228 13.76 -15.07 7.69
N THR A 229 14.66 -14.98 8.67
CA THR A 229 15.81 -15.88 8.84
C THR A 229 15.40 -17.29 9.27
N SER A 230 14.24 -17.41 9.93
CA SER A 230 13.60 -18.68 10.31
C SER A 230 12.16 -18.44 10.79
N GLY A 231 11.25 -19.35 10.46
CA GLY A 231 9.86 -19.33 10.90
C GLY A 231 8.97 -20.16 10.00
N GLU A 232 7.95 -20.79 10.57
CA GLU A 232 6.88 -21.40 9.79
C GLU A 232 5.95 -20.32 9.24
N PRO A 233 5.43 -20.48 8.01
CA PRO A 233 4.48 -19.52 7.47
C PRO A 233 3.17 -19.52 8.27
N PRO A 234 2.54 -18.35 8.49
CA PRO A 234 1.22 -18.28 9.09
C PRO A 234 0.23 -19.17 8.36
N LEU A 235 -0.59 -19.90 9.12
CA LEU A 235 -1.59 -20.82 8.57
C LEU A 235 -2.56 -20.09 7.62
N ALA A 236 -2.86 -18.82 7.89
CA ALA A 236 -3.70 -17.97 7.05
C ALA A 236 -3.16 -17.77 5.62
N LEU A 237 -1.85 -17.90 5.40
CA LEU A 237 -1.21 -17.77 4.09
C LEU A 237 -1.11 -19.10 3.32
N MET A 238 -1.43 -20.22 3.96
CA MET A 238 -1.43 -21.52 3.30
C MET A 238 -2.48 -21.56 2.19
N PRO A 239 -2.30 -22.39 1.15
CA PRO A 239 -3.25 -22.51 0.05
C PRO A 239 -4.67 -22.78 0.53
N GLY A 240 -5.59 -21.88 0.21
CA GLY A 240 -6.95 -21.95 0.71
C GLY A 240 -7.79 -20.76 0.30
N LEU A 241 -8.99 -20.72 0.85
CA LEU A 241 -9.97 -19.67 0.63
C LEU A 241 -10.37 -19.10 1.99
N CYS A 242 -10.10 -17.82 2.21
CA CYS A 242 -10.43 -17.09 3.42
C CYS A 242 -11.58 -16.13 3.13
N ALA A 243 -12.63 -16.18 3.95
CA ALA A 243 -13.70 -15.18 3.92
C ALA A 243 -13.57 -14.31 5.17
N THR A 244 -13.50 -13.01 4.99
CA THR A 244 -13.40 -12.03 6.08
C THR A 244 -14.60 -11.11 6.07
N ALA A 245 -15.16 -10.86 7.25
CA ALA A 245 -16.28 -9.95 7.45
C ALA A 245 -15.92 -9.01 8.59
N ALA A 246 -15.92 -7.71 8.32
CA ALA A 246 -15.61 -6.69 9.28
C ALA A 246 -16.76 -5.70 9.39
N PHE A 247 -17.08 -5.29 10.61
CA PHE A 247 -18.06 -4.26 10.88
C PHE A 247 -17.52 -3.30 11.93
N SER A 248 -17.76 -2.01 11.74
CA SER A 248 -17.37 -0.97 12.68
C SER A 248 -18.44 0.10 12.80
N TYR A 249 -18.62 0.62 13.99
CA TYR A 249 -19.43 1.78 14.29
C TYR A 249 -18.51 2.91 14.77
N GLU A 250 -18.44 3.98 13.99
CA GLU A 250 -17.67 5.19 14.32
C GLU A 250 -18.61 6.26 14.86
N LYS A 251 -18.29 6.82 16.03
CA LYS A 251 -19.01 7.98 16.58
C LYS A 251 -18.01 9.08 16.87
N SER A 252 -18.15 10.21 16.17
CA SER A 252 -17.39 11.42 16.43
C SER A 252 -18.23 12.46 17.16
N ARG A 253 -17.61 13.21 18.07
CA ARG A 253 -18.16 14.41 18.69
C ARG A 253 -17.15 15.54 18.57
N ASP A 254 -17.61 16.65 18.00
CA ASP A 254 -16.80 17.84 17.82
C ASP A 254 -16.72 18.63 19.13
N ILE A 255 -15.51 18.98 19.55
CA ILE A 255 -15.26 19.69 20.81
C ILE A 255 -15.31 21.21 20.58
N TRP A 256 -14.74 21.69 19.47
CA TRP A 256 -14.39 23.10 19.31
C TRP A 256 -15.34 23.94 18.44
N ARG A 257 -16.31 23.32 17.75
CA ARG A 257 -17.43 23.99 17.07
C ARG A 257 -18.37 22.95 16.49
N GLN A 258 -19.66 23.25 16.31
CA GLN A 258 -20.51 22.44 15.44
C GLN A 258 -20.21 22.78 13.97
N LYS A 259 -20.31 21.80 13.09
CA LYS A 259 -20.14 22.00 11.64
C LYS A 259 -21.16 23.03 11.14
N GLU A 260 -20.69 24.08 10.45
CA GLU A 260 -21.56 25.13 9.93
C GLU A 260 -22.58 24.55 8.93
N THR A 261 -23.86 24.73 9.24
CA THR A 261 -24.99 24.27 8.44
C THR A 261 -25.32 25.30 7.36
N LYS A 262 -26.03 24.91 6.29
CA LYS A 262 -26.49 25.85 5.25
C LYS A 262 -27.32 27.03 5.81
N LYS A 263 -27.98 26.83 6.96
CA LYS A 263 -28.76 27.86 7.66
C LYS A 263 -27.90 28.90 8.36
N ASP A 264 -26.69 28.53 8.79
CA ASP A 264 -25.79 29.42 9.53
C ASP A 264 -25.07 30.41 8.59
N VAL A 265 -24.99 30.05 7.30
CA VAL A 265 -24.37 30.86 6.24
C VAL A 265 -25.35 31.86 5.60
N ILE A 266 -26.65 31.67 5.79
CA ILE A 266 -27.70 32.51 5.19
C ILE A 266 -28.30 33.40 6.27
N ILE A 267 -28.01 34.70 6.22
CA ILE A 267 -28.59 35.70 7.11
C ILE A 267 -29.83 36.26 6.45
N LYS A 268 -30.99 36.13 7.12
CA LYS A 268 -32.23 36.76 6.67
C LYS A 268 -32.31 38.18 7.24
N THR A 269 -32.29 39.17 6.37
CA THR A 269 -32.49 40.58 6.72
C THR A 269 -33.82 41.05 6.12
N GLU A 270 -34.38 42.15 6.61
CA GLU A 270 -35.63 42.75 6.09
C GLU A 270 -35.62 43.05 4.58
N LYS A 271 -34.43 43.10 3.96
CA LYS A 271 -34.22 43.36 2.52
C LYS A 271 -33.95 42.11 1.68
N GLY A 272 -33.99 40.91 2.28
CA GLY A 272 -33.77 39.63 1.60
C GLY A 272 -32.76 38.70 2.30
N GLU A 273 -32.47 37.57 1.65
CA GLU A 273 -31.51 36.58 2.15
C GLU A 273 -30.10 36.90 1.62
N TYR A 274 -29.13 37.06 2.53
CA TYR A 274 -27.73 37.34 2.16
C TYR A 274 -26.84 36.15 2.51
N TRP A 275 -25.97 35.78 1.57
CA TRP A 275 -24.99 34.70 1.76
C TRP A 275 -23.72 35.26 2.39
N TRP A 276 -23.44 34.90 3.65
CA TRP A 276 -22.27 35.34 4.40
C TRP A 276 -21.42 34.12 4.83
N PRO A 277 -20.46 33.68 4.00
CA PRO A 277 -19.55 32.60 4.39
C PRO A 277 -18.62 33.06 5.52
N SER A 278 -18.18 32.11 6.34
CA SER A 278 -17.11 32.35 7.30
C SER A 278 -15.88 32.91 6.59
N TYR A 279 -15.21 33.90 7.21
CA TYR A 279 -14.07 34.62 6.64
C TYR A 279 -12.91 33.71 6.23
N ASP A 280 -12.74 32.58 6.93
CA ASP A 280 -11.80 31.51 6.56
C ASP A 280 -12.57 30.21 6.30
N VAL A 281 -12.35 29.63 5.12
CA VAL A 281 -12.90 28.32 4.71
C VAL A 281 -12.38 27.21 5.62
N ARG A 282 -11.17 27.35 6.15
CA ARG A 282 -10.59 26.38 7.09
C ARG A 282 -11.31 26.37 8.42
N LEU A 283 -12.00 27.45 8.81
CA LEU A 283 -12.77 27.50 10.08
C LEU A 283 -14.19 26.94 9.96
N ARG A 284 -14.60 26.50 8.76
CA ARG A 284 -15.94 25.94 8.48
C ARG A 284 -16.11 24.52 9.06
N GLU A 285 -15.02 23.78 9.20
CA GLU A 285 -15.01 22.42 9.73
C GLU A 285 -14.39 22.41 11.14
N PRO A 286 -14.98 21.68 12.10
CA PRO A 286 -14.37 21.53 13.42
C PRO A 286 -13.13 20.64 13.35
N HIS A 287 -11.97 21.22 13.68
CA HIS A 287 -10.68 20.51 13.62
C HIS A 287 -10.35 19.73 14.90
N ALA A 288 -11.10 19.92 15.98
CA ALA A 288 -10.96 19.15 17.21
C ALA A 288 -12.20 18.31 17.43
N ALA A 289 -12.11 17.02 17.11
CA ALA A 289 -13.16 16.03 17.31
C ALA A 289 -12.58 14.83 18.07
N ILE A 290 -13.33 14.33 19.06
CA ILE A 290 -13.08 13.01 19.63
C ILE A 290 -13.88 12.01 18.83
N SER A 291 -13.22 11.00 18.30
CA SER A 291 -13.88 9.87 17.63
C SER A 291 -13.59 8.58 18.37
N GLY A 292 -14.62 7.77 18.59
CA GLY A 292 -14.51 6.40 19.08
C GLY A 292 -14.97 5.44 17.98
N ILE A 293 -14.24 4.35 17.79
CA ILE A 293 -14.59 3.30 16.84
C ILE A 293 -14.69 2.00 17.64
N ILE A 294 -15.83 1.32 17.51
CA ILE A 294 -16.03 -0.03 18.02
C ILE A 294 -16.26 -0.93 16.82
N GLY A 295 -15.48 -1.99 16.68
CA GLY A 295 -15.61 -2.91 15.55
C GLY A 295 -15.18 -4.32 15.90
N ASN A 296 -15.55 -5.27 15.04
CA ASN A 296 -15.14 -6.66 15.13
C ASN A 296 -14.88 -7.21 13.73
N ILE A 297 -14.03 -8.24 13.66
CA ILE A 297 -13.67 -8.97 12.45
C ILE A 297 -13.94 -10.44 12.70
N ALA A 298 -14.60 -11.09 11.75
CA ALA A 298 -14.76 -12.53 11.70
C ALA A 298 -14.09 -13.06 10.43
N SER A 299 -13.18 -14.01 10.59
CA SER A 299 -12.47 -14.66 9.49
C SER A 299 -12.71 -16.16 9.51
N ILE A 300 -13.04 -16.73 8.35
CA ILE A 300 -13.28 -18.16 8.15
C ILE A 300 -12.32 -18.67 7.09
N TYR A 301 -11.58 -19.74 7.39
CA TYR A 301 -10.60 -20.35 6.49
C TYR A 301 -11.08 -21.72 5.98
N PHE A 302 -11.03 -21.90 4.67
CA PHE A 302 -11.27 -23.17 3.99
C PHE A 302 -9.95 -23.68 3.40
N PHE A 303 -9.34 -24.67 4.06
CA PHE A 303 -8.12 -25.32 3.55
C PHE A 303 -8.46 -26.39 2.52
N LEU A 304 -7.79 -26.36 1.36
CA LEU A 304 -8.08 -27.29 0.25
C LEU A 304 -7.36 -28.64 0.37
N LYS A 305 -6.85 -29.02 1.55
CA LYS A 305 -6.24 -30.33 1.78
C LYS A 305 -7.29 -31.29 2.36
N LEU A 306 -7.78 -32.19 1.49
CA LEU A 306 -8.54 -33.42 1.75
C LEU A 306 -9.49 -33.43 2.98
N PHE A 307 -10.80 -33.48 2.72
CA PHE A 307 -11.80 -34.24 3.50
C PHE A 307 -11.45 -34.51 4.98
N CYS A 308 -11.33 -33.46 5.80
CA CYS A 308 -11.51 -33.57 7.24
C CYS A 308 -11.77 -32.17 7.82
N GLN A 309 -12.94 -32.01 8.42
CA GLN A 309 -13.43 -30.76 9.02
C GLN A 309 -12.46 -30.18 10.03
N VAL A 310 -11.88 -29.02 9.70
CA VAL A 310 -11.46 -28.04 10.70
C VAL A 310 -11.95 -26.68 10.23
N ILE A 311 -13.10 -26.26 10.75
CA ILE A 311 -13.55 -24.87 10.68
C ILE A 311 -12.88 -24.17 11.86
N LEU A 312 -11.86 -23.35 11.59
CA LEU A 312 -11.26 -22.49 12.60
C LEU A 312 -11.96 -21.13 12.54
N VAL A 313 -12.72 -20.79 13.58
CA VAL A 313 -13.30 -19.45 13.76
C VAL A 313 -12.43 -18.70 14.77
N LEU A 314 -11.68 -17.72 14.29
CA LEU A 314 -10.92 -16.80 15.16
C LEU A 314 -11.80 -15.58 15.47
N PHE A 315 -12.17 -15.43 16.74
CA PHE A 315 -12.76 -14.19 17.27
C PHE A 315 -11.65 -13.41 17.97
N GLN A 316 -11.31 -12.23 17.45
CA GLN A 316 -10.34 -11.35 18.08
C GLN A 316 -11.06 -10.15 18.69
N PHE A 317 -11.18 -10.14 20.02
CA PHE A 317 -11.70 -9.00 20.77
C PHE A 317 -10.56 -8.00 21.02
N PHE A 318 -10.65 -6.81 20.44
CA PHE A 318 -9.86 -5.65 20.87
C PHE A 318 -10.69 -4.85 21.87
N SER A 319 -10.17 -4.66 23.08
CA SER A 319 -10.68 -3.71 24.08
C SER A 319 -9.77 -2.50 24.17
#